data_AF-A0A7M3W7Q7-F1
#
_entry.id   AF-A0A7M3W7Q7-F1
#
_cell.length_a   1.000
_cell.length_b   1.000
_cell.length_c   1.000
_cell.angle_alpha   90.00
_cell.angle_beta   90.00
_cell.angle_gamma   90.00
#
_symmetry.space_group_name_H-M   'P 1'
#
loop_
_entity.id
_entity.type
_entity.pdbx_description
1 polymer ?
#
loop_
_entity_poly.entity_id
_entity_poly.type
_entity_poly.pdbx_seq_one_letter_code
_entity_poly.pdbx_strand_id
1 'polypeptide(L)'
;SIKAARFIRTCDAFNIPLLTFEDVPGFLPGVVQEWGGIIRHGAKLLFAYAEATVPKLTLVTRKAYGGAYLAMSCKHLQSDYNVAWPTAELAVMGAEGAVNIIHRREIGAVPDEEKEDVRQRLVGEYKAKFGDPYVAARNGWLDDVIEPQESRLRLCRALNILKSKREWSPPKKHGNIPL
;
A
#
# COMPACT_ATOMS: atom_id res chain seq x y z
N SER A 1 11.06 6.72 3.60
CA SER A 1 11.45 5.90 2.43
C SER A 1 12.90 5.42 2.48
N ILE A 2 13.91 6.29 2.61
CA ILE A 2 15.35 5.93 2.56
C ILE A 2 15.74 4.82 3.54
N LYS A 3 15.27 4.92 4.80
CA LYS A 3 15.51 3.91 5.86
C LYS A 3 15.08 2.51 5.43
N ALA A 4 13.80 2.35 5.09
CA ALA A 4 13.23 1.06 4.72
C ALA A 4 13.84 0.53 3.42
N ALA A 5 14.06 1.39 2.42
CA ALA A 5 14.69 1.01 1.17
C ALA A 5 16.06 0.34 1.39
N ARG A 6 16.93 0.93 2.22
CA ARG A 6 18.24 0.32 2.51
C ARG A 6 18.11 -0.99 3.28
N PHE A 7 17.19 -1.07 4.25
CA PHE A 7 16.94 -2.30 5.01
C PHE A 7 16.47 -3.45 4.11
N ILE A 8 15.51 -3.19 3.23
CA ILE A 8 14.97 -4.16 2.28
C ILE A 8 16.08 -4.71 1.38
N ARG A 9 16.91 -3.83 0.80
CA ARG A 9 18.05 -4.25 -0.03
C ARG A 9 19.07 -5.06 0.74
N THR A 10 19.31 -4.73 2.01
CA THR A 10 20.18 -5.54 2.87
C THR A 10 19.59 -6.93 3.08
N CYS A 11 18.31 -7.04 3.43
CA CYS A 11 17.65 -8.33 3.59
C CYS A 11 17.69 -9.16 2.31
N ASP A 12 17.37 -8.55 1.17
CA ASP A 12 17.39 -9.23 -0.13
C ASP A 12 18.79 -9.74 -0.49
N ALA A 13 19.83 -8.91 -0.32
CA ALA A 13 21.22 -9.29 -0.58
C ALA A 13 21.71 -10.47 0.28
N PHE A 14 21.11 -10.68 1.45
CA PHE A 14 21.44 -11.77 2.37
C PHE A 14 20.36 -12.86 2.44
N ASN A 15 19.45 -12.90 1.47
CA ASN A 15 18.39 -13.91 1.36
C ASN A 15 17.45 -13.98 2.57
N ILE A 16 17.23 -12.85 3.25
CA ILE A 16 16.33 -12.74 4.40
C ILE A 16 14.92 -12.39 3.89
N PRO A 17 13.90 -13.22 4.15
CA PRO A 17 12.52 -12.93 3.78
C PRO A 17 12.00 -11.62 4.36
N LEU A 18 11.09 -10.98 3.63
CA LEU A 18 10.48 -9.71 4.00
C LEU A 18 9.03 -9.94 4.42
N LEU A 19 8.70 -9.45 5.61
CA LEU A 19 7.33 -9.37 6.11
C LEU A 19 6.99 -7.91 6.40
N THR A 20 6.02 -7.39 5.66
CA THR A 20 5.60 -5.99 5.71
C THR A 20 4.23 -5.88 6.36
N PHE A 21 4.11 -5.03 7.38
CA PHE A 21 2.83 -4.63 7.95
C PHE A 21 2.47 -3.24 7.44
N GLU A 22 1.29 -3.10 6.85
CA GLU A 22 0.87 -1.88 6.19
C GLU A 22 -0.30 -1.20 6.94
N ASP A 23 -0.02 0.00 7.45
CA ASP A 23 -1.00 1.01 7.87
C ASP A 23 -0.47 2.39 7.50
N VAL A 24 -0.65 2.77 6.23
CA VAL A 24 -0.10 4.00 5.66
C VAL A 24 -1.20 4.85 5.00
N PRO A 25 -1.40 6.11 5.44
CA PRO A 25 -2.39 7.00 4.84
C PRO A 25 -1.89 7.70 3.57
N GLY A 26 -0.60 7.62 3.26
CA GLY A 26 0.02 8.34 2.15
C GLY A 26 1.45 8.78 2.45
N PHE A 27 2.06 9.50 1.51
CA PHE A 27 3.27 10.26 1.75
C PHE A 27 2.93 11.56 2.50
N LEU A 28 3.84 12.02 3.35
CA LEU A 28 3.65 13.27 4.07
C LEU A 28 3.67 14.44 3.07
N PRO A 29 2.58 15.23 2.93
CA PRO A 29 2.57 16.39 2.07
C PRO A 29 3.39 17.53 2.68
N GLY A 30 3.94 18.40 1.84
CA GLY A 30 4.54 19.67 2.27
C GLY A 30 5.70 20.11 1.39
N VAL A 31 5.87 21.44 1.26
CA VAL A 31 6.93 22.07 0.44
C VAL A 31 8.32 21.59 0.84
N VAL A 32 8.55 21.40 2.14
CA VAL A 32 9.82 20.88 2.68
C VAL A 32 10.12 19.47 2.17
N GLN A 33 9.10 18.61 2.01
CA GLN A 33 9.29 17.27 1.46
C GLN A 33 9.59 17.33 -0.04
N GLU A 34 8.86 18.18 -0.78
CA GLU A 34 9.09 18.38 -2.22
C GLU A 34 10.51 18.88 -2.51
N TRP A 35 10.93 19.97 -1.86
CA TRP A 35 12.28 20.52 -2.00
C TRP A 35 13.35 19.61 -1.40
N GLY A 36 12.99 18.82 -0.39
CA GLY A 36 13.80 17.73 0.14
C GLY A 36 13.97 16.56 -0.83
N GLY A 37 13.30 16.56 -1.98
CA GLY A 37 13.42 15.52 -3.01
C GLY A 37 12.62 14.26 -2.70
N ILE A 38 11.42 14.39 -2.14
CA ILE A 38 10.55 13.25 -1.81
C ILE A 38 10.27 12.35 -3.01
N ILE A 39 10.22 12.88 -4.23
CA ILE A 39 10.02 12.10 -5.46
C ILE A 39 11.16 11.07 -5.63
N ARG A 40 12.41 11.54 -5.68
CA ARG A 40 13.59 10.66 -5.82
C ARG A 40 13.77 9.75 -4.60
N HIS A 41 13.53 10.26 -3.40
CA HIS A 41 13.75 9.49 -2.18
C HIS A 41 12.63 8.48 -1.91
N GLY A 42 11.39 8.79 -2.27
CA GLY A 42 10.23 7.91 -2.24
C GLY A 42 10.40 6.74 -3.20
N ALA A 43 10.84 7.01 -4.43
CA ALA A 43 11.09 6.01 -5.45
C ALA A 43 12.09 4.91 -5.02
N LYS A 44 13.04 5.21 -4.13
CA LYS A 44 13.98 4.22 -3.56
C LYS A 44 13.25 3.05 -2.88
N LEU A 45 12.12 3.30 -2.23
CA LEU A 45 11.35 2.26 -1.55
C LEU A 45 10.67 1.33 -2.56
N LEU A 46 10.04 1.91 -3.59
CA LEU A 46 9.42 1.12 -4.67
C LEU A 46 10.49 0.28 -5.39
N PHE A 47 11.64 0.89 -5.69
CA PHE A 47 12.76 0.20 -6.33
C PHE A 47 13.24 -0.99 -5.48
N ALA A 48 13.39 -0.80 -4.17
CA ALA A 48 13.87 -1.85 -3.27
C ALA A 48 12.92 -3.06 -3.21
N TYR A 49 11.59 -2.84 -3.21
CA TYR A 49 10.64 -3.96 -3.27
C TYR A 49 10.59 -4.61 -4.64
N ALA A 50 10.61 -3.82 -5.72
CA ALA A 50 10.53 -4.32 -7.08
C ALA A 50 11.77 -5.13 -7.51
N GLU A 51 12.96 -4.81 -7.00
CA GLU A 51 14.18 -5.58 -7.31
C GLU A 51 14.34 -6.82 -6.43
N ALA A 52 13.71 -6.85 -5.24
CA ALA A 52 13.91 -7.90 -4.27
C ALA A 52 13.31 -9.23 -4.74
N THR A 53 14.11 -10.28 -4.69
CA THR A 53 13.76 -11.64 -5.14
C THR A 53 13.47 -12.61 -4.00
N VAL A 54 13.82 -12.22 -2.76
CA VAL A 54 13.42 -12.96 -1.55
C VAL A 54 11.89 -13.11 -1.43
N PRO A 55 11.39 -14.05 -0.62
CA PRO A 55 9.98 -14.11 -0.28
C PRO A 55 9.50 -12.78 0.34
N LYS A 56 8.42 -12.23 -0.22
CA LYS A 56 7.79 -10.98 0.20
C LYS A 56 6.34 -11.27 0.61
N LEU A 57 6.03 -10.98 1.87
CA LEU A 57 4.69 -11.12 2.43
C LEU A 57 4.22 -9.76 2.94
N THR A 58 2.96 -9.42 2.71
CA THR A 58 2.36 -8.17 3.18
C THR A 58 1.06 -8.45 3.91
N LEU A 59 0.92 -7.84 5.09
CA LEU A 59 -0.31 -7.81 5.86
C LEU A 59 -0.80 -6.37 6.00
N VAL A 60 -1.89 -6.04 5.31
CA VAL A 60 -2.56 -4.74 5.45
C VAL A 60 -3.45 -4.78 6.68
N THR A 61 -3.11 -3.99 7.69
CA THR A 61 -3.84 -3.98 8.97
C THR A 61 -4.96 -2.95 8.97
N ARG A 62 -4.74 -1.79 8.34
CA ARG A 62 -5.73 -0.73 8.25
C ARG A 62 -5.57 0.11 6.98
N LYS A 63 -4.84 1.24 6.99
CA LYS A 63 -4.86 2.15 5.83
C LYS A 63 -3.88 1.70 4.76
N ALA A 64 -4.31 1.74 3.51
CA ALA A 64 -3.48 1.45 2.35
C ALA A 64 -3.93 2.34 1.18
N TYR A 65 -3.44 3.59 1.15
CA TYR A 65 -3.92 4.58 0.20
C TYR A 65 -2.92 4.93 -0.91
N GLY A 66 -3.44 4.97 -2.14
CA GLY A 66 -2.79 5.56 -3.31
C GLY A 66 -1.36 5.07 -3.54
N GLY A 67 -0.44 6.02 -3.77
CA GLY A 67 0.97 5.70 -4.01
C GLY A 67 1.68 5.05 -2.83
N ALA A 68 1.17 5.21 -1.60
CA ALA A 68 1.77 4.58 -0.44
C ALA A 68 1.46 3.09 -0.38
N TYR A 69 0.25 2.66 -0.79
CA TYR A 69 -0.06 1.25 -1.01
C TYR A 69 0.91 0.59 -1.99
N LEU A 70 1.16 1.26 -3.11
CA LEU A 70 2.14 0.78 -4.09
C LEU A 70 3.54 0.66 -3.47
N ALA A 71 3.92 1.61 -2.62
CA ALA A 71 5.23 1.63 -1.97
C ALA A 71 5.43 0.59 -0.85
N MET A 72 4.36 -0.08 -0.38
CA MET A 72 4.38 -0.99 0.77
C MET A 72 4.25 -2.47 0.37
N SER A 73 5.03 -2.92 -0.62
CA SER A 73 5.05 -4.33 -1.07
C SER A 73 3.67 -4.84 -1.52
N CYS A 74 3.00 -4.08 -2.37
CA CYS A 74 1.79 -4.55 -3.02
C CYS A 74 2.07 -5.67 -4.05
N LYS A 75 1.03 -6.40 -4.46
CA LYS A 75 1.15 -7.47 -5.47
C LYS A 75 1.68 -6.97 -6.82
N HIS A 76 1.40 -5.71 -7.16
CA HIS A 76 1.92 -5.06 -8.38
C HIS A 76 3.45 -4.87 -8.36
N LEU A 77 4.09 -4.91 -7.18
CA LEU A 77 5.54 -4.95 -7.02
C LEU A 77 6.05 -6.38 -6.74
N GLN A 78 5.36 -7.39 -7.29
CA GLN A 78 5.76 -8.80 -7.22
C GLN A 78 5.86 -9.34 -5.78
N SER A 79 5.03 -8.81 -4.87
CA SER A 79 4.86 -9.42 -3.54
C SER A 79 4.12 -10.75 -3.67
N ASP A 80 4.62 -11.77 -2.97
CA ASP A 80 4.23 -13.16 -3.19
C ASP A 80 2.92 -13.52 -2.49
N TYR A 81 2.69 -12.97 -1.30
CA TYR A 81 1.50 -13.22 -0.49
C TYR A 81 1.03 -11.95 0.21
N ASN A 82 -0.12 -11.43 -0.22
CA ASN A 82 -0.70 -10.20 0.28
C ASN A 82 -2.07 -10.48 0.88
N VAL A 83 -2.20 -10.25 2.18
CA VAL A 83 -3.46 -10.40 2.90
C VAL A 83 -3.83 -9.12 3.62
N ALA A 84 -5.11 -8.98 3.93
CA ALA A 84 -5.61 -7.85 4.67
C ALA A 84 -6.49 -8.30 5.84
N TRP A 85 -6.59 -7.47 6.87
CA TRP A 85 -7.64 -7.59 7.87
C TRP A 85 -8.96 -7.03 7.34
N PRO A 86 -10.12 -7.41 7.92
CA PRO A 86 -11.41 -6.78 7.60
C PRO A 86 -11.43 -5.27 7.85
N THR A 87 -10.54 -4.78 8.73
CA THR A 87 -10.36 -3.35 9.03
C THR A 87 -9.54 -2.58 7.99
N ALA A 88 -9.05 -3.26 6.95
CA ALA A 88 -8.20 -2.64 5.96
C ALA A 88 -9.00 -1.79 4.96
N GLU A 89 -8.52 -0.58 4.67
CA GLU A 89 -9.12 0.35 3.73
C GLU A 89 -8.14 0.55 2.56
N LEU A 90 -8.46 -0.04 1.40
CA LEU A 90 -7.67 0.06 0.18
C LEU A 90 -8.35 1.00 -0.81
N ALA A 91 -7.81 2.21 -0.96
CA ALA A 91 -8.41 3.25 -1.80
C ALA A 91 -7.36 4.15 -2.46
N VAL A 92 -7.78 4.98 -3.42
CA VAL A 92 -6.87 5.96 -4.05
C VAL A 92 -6.43 7.05 -3.06
N MET A 93 -7.36 7.51 -2.21
CA MET A 93 -7.12 8.49 -1.16
C MET A 93 -8.19 8.35 -0.07
N GLY A 94 -8.01 9.07 1.05
CA GLY A 94 -9.00 9.11 2.12
C GLY A 94 -10.34 9.69 1.67
N ALA A 95 -11.44 9.18 2.24
CA ALA A 95 -12.80 9.47 1.82
C ALA A 95 -13.14 10.97 1.79
N GLU A 96 -12.73 11.73 2.81
CA GLU A 96 -12.98 13.18 2.86
C GLU A 96 -12.31 13.93 1.70
N GLY A 97 -11.06 13.58 1.40
CA GLY A 97 -10.33 14.17 0.28
C GLY A 97 -10.96 13.81 -1.06
N ALA A 98 -11.37 12.55 -1.21
CA ALA A 98 -12.02 12.07 -2.43
C ALA A 98 -13.36 12.77 -2.68
N VAL A 99 -14.22 12.86 -1.67
CA VAL A 99 -15.55 13.48 -1.77
C VAL A 99 -15.45 14.96 -2.14
N ASN A 100 -14.52 15.69 -1.52
CA ASN A 100 -14.30 17.11 -1.82
C ASN A 100 -13.88 17.36 -3.28
N ILE A 101 -13.27 16.36 -3.95
CA ILE A 101 -12.85 16.45 -5.35
C ILE A 101 -13.99 15.98 -6.27
N ILE A 102 -14.54 14.79 -6.01
CA ILE A 102 -15.53 14.13 -6.87
C ILE A 102 -16.86 14.89 -6.85
N HIS A 103 -17.33 15.26 -5.66
CA HIS A 103 -18.64 15.89 -5.42
C HIS A 103 -18.55 17.40 -5.23
N ARG A 104 -17.44 18.03 -5.65
CA ARG A 104 -17.20 19.48 -5.48
C ARG A 104 -18.37 20.34 -5.97
N ARG A 105 -18.96 19.98 -7.12
CA ARG A 105 -20.09 20.70 -7.71
C ARG A 105 -21.40 20.47 -6.97
N GLU A 106 -21.65 19.24 -6.53
CA GLU A 106 -22.85 18.86 -5.76
C GLU A 106 -22.86 19.58 -4.41
N ILE A 107 -21.75 19.53 -3.67
CA ILE A 107 -21.60 20.23 -2.39
C ILE A 107 -21.66 21.76 -2.60
N GLY A 108 -21.11 22.26 -3.72
CA GLY A 108 -21.14 23.68 -4.04
C GLY A 108 -22.53 24.23 -4.41
N ALA A 109 -23.47 23.36 -4.82
CA ALA A 109 -24.82 23.74 -5.23
C ALA A 109 -25.83 23.82 -4.07
N VAL A 110 -25.45 23.34 -2.88
CA VAL A 110 -26.28 23.27 -1.67
C VAL A 110 -26.04 24.52 -0.80
N PRO A 111 -27.05 25.01 -0.03
CA PRO A 111 -26.87 26.10 0.94
C PRO A 111 -25.77 25.81 1.97
N ASP A 112 -25.08 26.84 2.44
CA ASP A 112 -23.93 26.69 3.37
C ASP A 112 -24.27 25.92 4.66
N GLU A 113 -25.49 26.06 5.16
CA GLU A 113 -25.99 25.38 6.37
C GLU A 113 -26.09 23.85 6.19
N GLU A 114 -26.33 23.38 4.97
CA GLU A 114 -26.52 21.95 4.65
C GLU A 114 -25.25 21.29 4.07
N LYS A 115 -24.20 22.08 3.76
CA LYS A 115 -22.98 21.57 3.11
C LYS A 115 -22.28 20.48 3.90
N GLU A 116 -22.15 20.65 5.22
CA GLU A 116 -21.44 19.67 6.04
C GLU A 116 -22.25 18.37 6.17
N ASP A 117 -23.57 18.43 6.28
CA ASP A 117 -24.43 17.24 6.33
C ASP A 117 -24.36 16.45 5.02
N VAL A 118 -24.44 17.13 3.88
CA VAL A 118 -24.27 16.50 2.56
C VAL A 118 -22.86 15.91 2.42
N ARG A 119 -21.83 16.62 2.87
CA ARG A 119 -20.45 16.15 2.86
C ARG A 119 -20.29 14.87 3.69
N GLN A 120 -20.81 14.84 4.92
CA GLN A 120 -20.74 13.68 5.80
C GLN A 120 -21.49 12.47 5.23
N ARG A 121 -22.67 12.69 4.64
CA ARG A 121 -23.41 11.63 3.93
C ARG A 121 -22.58 11.03 2.80
N LEU A 122 -22.04 11.87 1.93
CA LEU A 122 -21.21 11.43 0.79
C LEU A 122 -19.92 10.73 1.26
N VAL A 123 -19.32 11.17 2.36
CA VAL A 123 -18.15 10.50 2.98
C VAL A 123 -18.54 9.10 3.49
N GLY A 124 -19.70 8.96 4.13
CA GLY A 124 -20.24 7.67 4.56
C GLY A 124 -20.46 6.72 3.39
N GLU A 125 -21.09 7.20 2.32
CA GLU A 125 -21.32 6.43 1.09
C GLU A 125 -20.00 6.02 0.42
N TYR A 126 -19.02 6.93 0.35
CA TYR A 126 -17.70 6.63 -0.21
C TYR A 126 -16.98 5.55 0.61
N LYS A 127 -17.01 5.64 1.95
CA LYS A 127 -16.42 4.63 2.84
C LYS A 127 -17.10 3.27 2.68
N ALA A 128 -18.43 3.23 2.59
CA ALA A 128 -19.16 1.98 2.38
C ALA A 128 -18.82 1.33 1.04
N LYS A 129 -18.53 2.13 0.01
CA LYS A 129 -18.24 1.64 -1.35
C LYS A 129 -16.78 1.26 -1.58
N PHE A 130 -15.84 2.01 -1.00
CA PHE A 130 -14.41 1.90 -1.31
C PHE A 130 -13.52 1.61 -0.09
N GLY A 131 -14.06 1.69 1.13
CA GLY A 131 -13.33 1.36 2.36
C GLY A 131 -13.28 -0.14 2.66
N ASP A 132 -13.75 -0.98 1.73
CA ASP A 132 -13.88 -2.41 1.90
C ASP A 132 -12.71 -3.17 1.22
N PRO A 133 -11.91 -3.97 1.96
CA PRO A 133 -10.79 -4.72 1.39
C PRO A 133 -11.25 -5.81 0.40
N TYR A 134 -12.51 -6.23 0.45
CA TYR A 134 -13.07 -7.21 -0.49
C TYR A 134 -13.07 -6.70 -1.93
N VAL A 135 -13.09 -5.38 -2.18
CA VAL A 135 -12.98 -4.83 -3.54
C VAL A 135 -11.60 -5.15 -4.12
N ALA A 136 -10.54 -4.96 -3.33
CA ALA A 136 -9.18 -5.31 -3.75
C ALA A 136 -9.00 -6.83 -3.92
N ALA A 137 -9.59 -7.62 -3.03
CA ALA A 137 -9.57 -9.09 -3.13
C ALA A 137 -10.28 -9.61 -4.39
N ARG A 138 -11.43 -9.04 -4.78
CA ARG A 138 -12.14 -9.40 -6.03
C ARG A 138 -11.32 -9.17 -7.29
N ASN A 139 -10.43 -8.17 -7.28
CA ASN A 139 -9.51 -7.89 -8.38
C ASN A 139 -8.20 -8.70 -8.30
N GLY A 140 -8.05 -9.57 -7.30
CA GLY A 140 -6.84 -10.36 -7.07
C GLY A 140 -5.65 -9.55 -6.59
N TRP A 141 -5.84 -8.32 -6.09
CA TRP A 141 -4.76 -7.50 -5.53
C TRP A 141 -4.35 -7.94 -4.13
N LEU A 142 -5.27 -8.63 -3.45
CA LEU A 142 -5.06 -9.37 -2.22
C LEU A 142 -5.35 -10.85 -2.50
N ASP A 143 -4.62 -11.74 -1.86
CA ASP A 143 -4.81 -13.18 -1.91
C ASP A 143 -5.96 -13.63 -1.00
N ASP A 144 -6.13 -12.97 0.15
CA ASP A 144 -7.20 -13.28 1.11
C ASP A 144 -7.48 -12.10 2.05
N VAL A 145 -8.66 -12.10 2.67
CA VAL A 145 -9.00 -11.25 3.81
C VAL A 145 -9.15 -12.14 5.02
N ILE A 146 -8.29 -11.95 6.03
CA ILE A 146 -8.14 -12.87 7.15
C ILE A 146 -8.42 -12.18 8.49
N GLU A 147 -8.96 -12.92 9.44
CA GLU A 147 -9.13 -12.42 10.81
C GLU A 147 -7.78 -12.11 11.48
N PRO A 148 -7.67 -11.04 12.30
CA PRO A 148 -6.40 -10.64 12.91
C PRO A 148 -5.68 -11.76 13.67
N GLN A 149 -6.43 -12.63 14.36
CA GLN A 149 -5.88 -13.74 15.14
C GLN A 149 -5.27 -14.84 14.25
N GLU A 150 -5.68 -14.95 12.99
CA GLU A 150 -5.15 -15.93 12.04
C GLU A 150 -3.81 -15.51 11.42
N SER A 151 -3.44 -14.22 11.54
CA SER A 151 -2.27 -13.62 10.87
C SER A 151 -1.01 -14.48 11.01
N ARG A 152 -0.66 -14.89 12.23
CA ARG A 152 0.53 -15.71 12.50
C ARG A 152 0.48 -17.04 11.74
N LEU A 153 -0.64 -17.76 11.82
CA LEU A 153 -0.80 -19.06 11.18
C LEU A 153 -0.66 -18.95 9.66
N ARG A 154 -1.35 -17.97 9.07
CA ARG A 154 -1.36 -17.71 7.62
C ARG A 154 0.03 -17.32 7.11
N LEU A 155 0.69 -16.37 7.78
CA LEU A 155 2.02 -15.90 7.40
C LEU A 155 3.09 -17.00 7.53
N CYS A 156 3.08 -17.80 8.60
CA CYS A 156 4.01 -18.91 8.74
C CYS A 156 3.83 -19.98 7.65
N ARG A 157 2.57 -20.28 7.27
CA ARG A 157 2.27 -21.23 6.18
C ARG A 157 2.76 -20.71 4.83
N ALA A 158 2.43 -19.46 4.50
CA ALA A 158 2.90 -18.82 3.28
C ALA A 158 4.43 -18.80 3.19
N LEU A 159 5.11 -18.42 4.28
CA LEU A 159 6.57 -18.39 4.33
C LEU A 159 7.19 -19.78 4.10
N ASN A 160 6.61 -20.84 4.67
CA ASN A 160 7.10 -22.21 4.48
C ASN A 160 7.04 -22.66 3.00
N ILE A 161 5.97 -22.30 2.29
CA ILE A 161 5.82 -22.60 0.86
C ILE A 161 6.87 -21.82 0.05
N LEU A 162 7.07 -20.53 0.39
CA LEU A 162 7.97 -19.63 -0.33
C LEU A 162 9.47 -19.87 -0.05
N LYS A 163 9.85 -20.77 0.86
CA LYS A 163 11.27 -21.09 1.14
C LYS A 163 12.06 -21.53 -0.09
N SER A 164 11.38 -22.11 -1.08
CA SER A 164 11.98 -22.61 -2.32
C SER A 164 11.89 -21.63 -3.50
N LYS A 165 11.40 -20.40 -3.25
CA LYS A 165 11.22 -19.36 -4.26
C LYS A 165 12.53 -19.13 -5.02
N ARG A 166 12.42 -19.09 -6.35
CA ARG A 166 13.46 -18.63 -7.27
C ARG A 166 12.81 -17.68 -8.24
N GLU A 167 13.43 -16.53 -8.43
CA GLU A 167 12.92 -15.49 -9.31
C GLU A 167 14.02 -15.10 -10.29
N TRP A 168 13.67 -15.00 -11.58
CA TRP A 168 14.60 -14.59 -12.61
C TRP A 168 14.67 -13.07 -12.67
N SER A 169 15.87 -12.54 -12.87
CA SER A 169 16.09 -11.11 -13.10
C SER A 169 16.82 -10.89 -14.43
N PRO A 170 16.47 -9.84 -15.20
CA PRO A 170 17.17 -9.49 -16.43
C PRO A 170 18.68 -9.29 -16.21
N PRO A 171 19.55 -9.80 -17.09
CA PRO A 171 20.99 -9.67 -16.95
C PRO A 171 21.41 -8.20 -17.06
N LYS A 172 22.17 -7.72 -16.07
CA LYS A 172 22.71 -6.36 -15.99
C LYS A 172 23.93 -6.35 -15.08
N LYS A 173 24.81 -5.34 -15.21
CA LYS A 173 25.91 -5.14 -14.24
C LYS A 173 25.37 -4.76 -12.86
N HIS A 174 24.41 -3.85 -12.83
CA HIS A 174 23.64 -3.42 -11.66
C HIS A 174 22.39 -2.65 -12.12
N GLY A 175 21.45 -2.40 -11.21
CA GLY A 175 20.35 -1.46 -11.44
C GLY A 175 20.79 0.01 -11.39
N ASN A 176 19.91 0.93 -11.79
CA ASN A 176 20.11 2.38 -11.69
C ASN A 176 19.07 3.00 -10.76
N ILE A 177 19.17 2.68 -9.47
CA ILE A 177 18.26 3.20 -8.44
C ILE A 177 18.37 4.73 -8.37
N PRO A 178 17.27 5.48 -8.14
CA PRO A 178 17.35 6.91 -7.84
C PRO A 178 18.25 7.18 -6.64
N LEU A 179 19.09 8.22 -6.70
CA LEU A 179 20.02 8.63 -5.63
C LEU A 179 19.70 10.01 -5.07
#